data_AF-A0A7R9Q040-F1
#
_entry.id   AF-A0A7R9Q040-F1
#
_cell.length_a   1.000
_cell.length_b   1.000
_cell.length_c   1.000
_cell.angle_alpha   90.00
_cell.angle_beta   90.00
_cell.angle_gamma   90.00
#
_symmetry.space_group_name_H-M   'P 1'
#
loop_
_entity.id
_entity.type
_entity.pdbx_description
1 polymer ?
#
loop_
_entity_poly.entity_id
_entity_poly.type
_entity_poly.pdbx_seq_one_letter_code
_entity_poly.pdbx_strand_id
1 'polypeptide(L)'
;MKLVAVLSVLALVVLIDAKREPKFAPYIDVTVAKDFKLVDLKNKYGVKAFSLAFALGGTAGCKPMWGGQVNIDDPDIINNIKSFRAAGGDVIVSTGGAVGPYLEQSCHSANDLMNAYKRVLSVTGSSHLDIDIESTVPSDVMNQALASLQKQMPSLTVSFTLMVQGDDYGVTDSLGVQVLKNAAKHGVNVDIVNPMTMEFGTNKKSWGDAVIAAAESTHRQMKQVWPQKSDAELYSMLGVTPMLGKNFNGKIFTQAHARQLVAWAKQKKIGHLSFWSINRDRGCAGQPVGPSCSSIAEQDHEFTKIFVGFDH
;
A
#
# COMPACT_ATOMS: atom_id res chain seq x y z
N MET A 1 -52.06 -22.77 36.44
CA MET A 1 -51.18 -21.82 35.73
C MET A 1 -49.76 -22.34 35.79
N LYS A 2 -49.24 -22.91 34.70
CA LYS A 2 -47.82 -23.29 34.58
C LYS A 2 -47.07 -22.12 33.96
N LEU A 3 -46.13 -21.53 34.70
CA LEU A 3 -45.24 -20.49 34.21
C LEU A 3 -44.18 -21.13 33.31
N VAL A 4 -44.17 -20.77 32.03
CA VAL A 4 -43.10 -21.13 31.09
C VAL A 4 -42.03 -20.06 31.21
N ALA A 5 -40.85 -20.43 31.70
CA ALA A 5 -39.67 -19.58 31.68
C ALA A 5 -39.10 -19.56 30.25
N VAL A 6 -39.20 -18.41 29.58
CA VAL A 6 -38.55 -18.16 28.29
C VAL A 6 -37.10 -17.81 28.58
N LEU A 7 -36.19 -18.74 28.28
CA LEU A 7 -34.75 -18.50 28.35
C LEU A 7 -34.33 -17.78 27.06
N SER A 8 -34.12 -16.47 27.14
CA SER A 8 -33.56 -15.66 26.06
C SER A 8 -32.05 -15.93 25.95
N VAL A 9 -31.64 -16.65 24.90
CA VAL A 9 -30.22 -16.80 24.54
C VAL A 9 -29.76 -15.50 23.90
N LEU A 10 -29.05 -14.67 24.66
CA LEU A 10 -28.30 -13.55 24.10
C LEU A 10 -27.13 -14.11 23.29
N ALA A 11 -27.20 -14.05 21.96
CA ALA A 11 -26.06 -14.30 21.11
C ALA A 11 -25.03 -13.19 21.35
N LEU A 12 -23.89 -13.56 21.94
CA LEU A 12 -22.74 -12.70 22.07
C LEU A 12 -22.16 -12.48 20.66
N VAL A 13 -22.55 -11.39 19.99
CA VAL A 13 -21.87 -10.93 18.78
C VAL A 13 -20.49 -10.47 19.23
N VAL A 14 -19.50 -11.34 19.07
CA VAL A 14 -18.10 -10.93 19.08
C VAL A 14 -17.94 -10.01 17.87
N LEU A 15 -17.96 -8.70 18.13
CA LEU A 15 -17.47 -7.70 17.18
C LEU A 15 -15.99 -8.03 17.00
N ILE A 16 -15.66 -8.79 15.97
CA ILE A 16 -14.29 -8.82 15.45
C ILE A 16 -14.05 -7.37 15.03
N ASP A 17 -13.22 -6.65 15.78
CA ASP A 17 -12.74 -5.34 15.34
C ASP A 17 -12.07 -5.56 13.98
N ALA A 18 -12.75 -5.12 12.92
CA ALA A 18 -12.20 -5.18 11.59
C ALA A 18 -10.93 -4.34 11.61
N LYS A 19 -9.77 -4.99 11.43
CA LYS A 19 -8.51 -4.27 11.31
C LYS A 19 -8.65 -3.31 10.14
N ARG A 20 -8.33 -2.04 10.40
CA ARG A 20 -8.23 -1.02 9.35
C ARG A 20 -6.80 -0.95 8.87
N GLU A 21 -6.62 -0.64 7.59
CA GLU A 21 -5.29 -0.41 7.05
C GLU A 21 -4.62 0.77 7.77
N PRO A 22 -3.30 0.70 8.03
CA PRO A 22 -2.57 1.83 8.61
C PRO A 22 -2.73 3.11 7.76
N LYS A 23 -2.94 4.24 8.44
CA LYS A 23 -3.10 5.55 7.78
C LYS A 23 -1.81 6.04 7.12
N PHE A 24 -0.66 5.88 7.78
CA PHE A 24 0.64 6.14 7.19
C PHE A 24 1.52 4.89 7.26
N ALA A 25 1.95 4.41 6.10
CA ALA A 25 2.90 3.31 5.98
C ALA A 25 3.82 3.53 4.77
N PRO A 26 5.00 4.18 4.94
CA PRO A 26 5.91 4.38 3.84
C PRO A 26 6.45 3.05 3.31
N TYR A 27 6.74 2.97 2.02
CA TYR A 27 7.39 1.79 1.45
C TYR A 27 8.81 1.66 2.00
N ILE A 28 9.21 0.42 2.27
CA ILE A 28 10.58 0.01 2.52
C ILE A 28 10.95 -1.14 1.60
N ASP A 29 12.01 -0.96 0.83
CA ASP A 29 12.61 -2.07 0.08
C ASP A 29 13.44 -2.90 1.05
N VAL A 30 12.90 -4.05 1.46
CA VAL A 30 13.51 -4.92 2.47
C VAL A 30 14.79 -5.60 1.98
N THR A 31 15.05 -5.61 0.67
CA THR A 31 16.23 -6.25 0.08
C THR A 31 17.48 -5.37 0.15
N VAL A 32 17.28 -4.05 0.16
CA VAL A 32 18.36 -3.05 0.29
C VAL A 32 18.41 -2.42 1.70
N ALA A 33 17.43 -2.72 2.55
CA ALA A 33 17.29 -2.18 3.90
C ALA A 33 18.03 -2.98 5.00
N LYS A 34 19.09 -3.73 4.68
CA LYS A 34 19.74 -4.64 5.65
C LYS A 34 20.19 -3.96 6.95
N ASP A 35 20.51 -2.66 6.89
CA ASP A 35 20.93 -1.88 8.05
C ASP A 35 19.79 -1.10 8.74
N PHE A 36 18.57 -1.07 8.18
CA PHE A 36 17.46 -0.34 8.76
C PHE A 36 16.71 -1.21 9.77
N LYS A 37 16.81 -0.84 11.05
CA LYS A 37 15.94 -1.40 12.09
C LYS A 37 14.61 -0.63 12.10
N LEU A 38 13.52 -1.32 11.79
CA LEU A 38 12.18 -0.71 11.75
C LEU A 38 11.79 -0.09 13.12
N VAL A 39 12.23 -0.73 14.21
CA VAL A 39 12.01 -0.24 15.57
C VAL A 39 12.72 1.10 15.85
N ASP A 40 13.87 1.36 15.22
CA ASP A 40 14.60 2.61 15.40
C ASP A 40 13.87 3.76 14.71
N LEU A 41 13.34 3.52 13.50
CA LEU A 41 12.51 4.48 12.78
C LEU A 41 11.22 4.80 13.55
N LYS A 42 10.60 3.79 14.16
CA LYS A 42 9.47 3.99 15.08
C LYS A 42 9.83 4.87 16.25
N ASN A 43 10.89 4.52 16.98
CA ASN A 43 11.25 5.22 18.21
C ASN A 43 11.74 6.65 17.97
N LYS A 44 12.45 6.87 16.84
CA LYS A 44 13.05 8.16 16.52
C LYS A 44 12.10 9.11 15.79
N TYR A 45 11.24 8.57 14.91
CA TYR A 45 10.40 9.39 14.02
C TYR A 45 8.90 9.16 14.17
N GLY A 46 8.47 8.17 14.98
CA GLY A 46 7.05 7.92 15.24
C GLY A 46 6.34 7.10 14.19
N VAL A 47 7.05 6.46 13.25
CA VAL A 47 6.45 5.61 12.20
C VAL A 47 5.82 4.37 12.83
N LYS A 48 4.53 4.14 12.59
CA LYS A 48 3.75 3.04 13.20
C LYS A 48 3.54 1.85 12.28
N ALA A 49 3.69 2.05 10.96
CA ALA A 49 3.59 0.97 10.00
C ALA A 49 4.54 1.15 8.82
N PHE A 50 4.82 0.07 8.09
CA PHE A 50 5.60 0.07 6.86
C PHE A 50 4.96 -0.84 5.81
N SER A 51 5.04 -0.45 4.54
CA SER A 51 4.73 -1.31 3.39
C SER A 51 6.01 -2.01 2.93
N LEU A 52 6.06 -3.33 3.09
CA LEU A 52 7.24 -4.15 2.81
C LEU A 52 7.28 -4.47 1.31
N ALA A 53 8.19 -3.82 0.58
CA ALA A 53 8.38 -3.96 -0.85
C ALA A 53 9.56 -4.90 -1.17
N PHE A 54 9.44 -5.84 -2.11
CA PHE A 54 8.20 -6.46 -2.59
C PHE A 54 8.29 -7.97 -2.44
N ALA A 55 7.16 -8.61 -2.13
CA ALA A 55 7.02 -10.05 -2.24
C ALA A 55 6.67 -10.42 -3.69
N LEU A 56 7.62 -11.04 -4.38
CA LEU A 56 7.56 -11.40 -5.80
C LEU A 56 7.55 -12.92 -5.99
N GLY A 57 7.32 -13.36 -7.22
CA GLY A 57 7.60 -14.73 -7.63
C GLY A 57 9.11 -15.00 -7.58
N GLY A 58 9.47 -16.20 -7.14
CA GLY A 58 10.84 -16.68 -7.20
C GLY A 58 11.22 -17.16 -8.59
N THR A 59 12.50 -17.44 -8.80
CA THR A 59 13.00 -18.04 -10.05
C THR A 59 12.36 -19.40 -10.39
N ALA A 60 11.76 -20.07 -9.41
CA ALA A 60 11.01 -21.32 -9.57
C ALA A 60 9.50 -21.13 -9.84
N GLY A 61 9.02 -19.92 -10.11
CA GLY A 61 7.61 -19.61 -10.41
C GLY A 61 6.83 -19.11 -9.19
N CYS A 62 5.65 -19.69 -8.93
CA CYS A 62 4.73 -19.31 -7.85
C CYS A 62 5.25 -19.69 -6.44
N LYS A 63 6.39 -19.12 -6.06
CA LYS A 63 6.98 -19.23 -4.73
C LYS A 63 7.36 -17.82 -4.26
N PRO A 64 6.73 -17.27 -3.20
CA PRO A 64 7.07 -15.95 -2.71
C PRO A 64 8.54 -15.81 -2.31
N MET A 65 9.16 -14.72 -2.75
CA MET A 65 10.53 -14.32 -2.43
C MET A 65 10.60 -12.79 -2.36
N TRP A 66 11.36 -12.23 -1.42
CA TRP A 66 11.62 -10.80 -1.38
C TRP A 66 12.48 -10.39 -2.58
N GLY A 67 11.98 -9.45 -3.38
CA GLY A 67 12.62 -9.01 -4.63
C GLY A 67 12.86 -10.16 -5.63
N GLY A 68 12.14 -11.28 -5.50
CA GLY A 68 12.30 -12.46 -6.36
C GLY A 68 13.60 -13.24 -6.13
N GLN A 69 14.40 -12.85 -5.13
CA GLN A 69 15.77 -13.35 -4.94
C GLN A 69 16.05 -13.83 -3.52
N VAL A 70 15.50 -13.15 -2.51
CA VAL A 70 15.71 -13.49 -1.09
C VAL A 70 14.56 -14.34 -0.59
N ASN A 71 14.85 -15.39 0.20
CA ASN A 71 13.80 -16.25 0.75
C ASN A 71 12.79 -15.43 1.55
N ILE A 72 11.50 -15.74 1.40
CA ILE A 72 10.45 -14.97 2.08
C ILE A 72 10.54 -15.05 3.62
N ASP A 73 11.14 -16.12 4.14
CA ASP A 73 11.40 -16.36 5.56
C ASP A 73 12.86 -16.10 5.96
N ASP A 74 13.57 -15.25 5.21
CA ASP A 74 14.91 -14.79 5.55
C ASP A 74 14.97 -14.30 7.02
N PRO A 75 15.86 -14.87 7.86
CA PRO A 75 15.89 -14.58 9.28
C PRO A 75 16.12 -13.11 9.61
N ASP A 76 16.94 -12.39 8.83
CA ASP A 76 17.26 -10.99 9.13
C ASP A 76 16.03 -10.10 8.89
N ILE A 77 15.35 -10.28 7.75
CA ILE A 77 14.11 -9.57 7.44
C ILE A 77 13.02 -9.92 8.45
N ILE A 78 12.78 -11.21 8.70
CA ILE A 78 11.69 -11.64 9.59
C ILE A 78 11.94 -11.24 11.05
N ASN A 79 13.17 -11.30 11.55
CA ASN A 79 13.46 -10.88 12.93
C ASN A 79 13.32 -9.37 13.11
N ASN A 80 13.66 -8.57 12.09
CA ASN A 80 13.43 -7.12 12.10
C ASN A 80 11.93 -6.80 12.16
N ILE A 81 11.11 -7.46 11.32
CA ILE A 81 9.65 -7.33 11.32
C ILE A 81 9.07 -7.74 12.69
N LYS A 82 9.48 -8.90 13.22
CA LYS A 82 9.01 -9.39 14.53
C LYS A 82 9.33 -8.41 15.65
N SER A 83 10.55 -7.87 15.67
CA SER A 83 10.97 -6.90 16.69
C SER A 83 10.14 -5.61 16.64
N PHE A 84 9.87 -5.12 15.43
CA PHE A 84 9.02 -3.94 15.24
C PHE A 84 7.55 -4.18 15.64
N ARG A 85 7.00 -5.34 15.26
CA ARG A 85 5.65 -5.75 15.68
C ARG A 85 5.54 -5.94 17.19
N ALA A 86 6.54 -6.54 17.83
CA ALA A 86 6.60 -6.65 19.29
C ALA A 86 6.65 -5.28 19.98
N ALA A 87 7.19 -4.26 19.31
CA ALA A 87 7.16 -2.87 19.77
C ALA A 87 5.86 -2.11 19.42
N GLY A 88 4.81 -2.82 18.95
CA GLY A 88 3.50 -2.27 18.62
C GLY A 88 3.39 -1.66 17.22
N GLY A 89 4.34 -1.93 16.32
CA GLY A 89 4.22 -1.59 14.90
C GLY A 89 3.35 -2.59 14.13
N ASP A 90 2.86 -2.19 12.95
CA ASP A 90 2.20 -3.11 12.01
C ASP A 90 2.85 -3.05 10.62
N VAL A 91 2.63 -4.06 9.79
CA VAL A 91 3.22 -4.09 8.45
C VAL A 91 2.16 -4.40 7.41
N ILE A 92 2.31 -3.79 6.24
CA ILE A 92 1.61 -4.14 5.01
C ILE A 92 2.60 -4.93 4.16
N VAL A 93 2.15 -6.03 3.55
CA VAL A 93 2.95 -6.77 2.57
C VAL A 93 2.56 -6.28 1.19
N SER A 94 3.52 -5.78 0.42
CA SER A 94 3.28 -5.36 -0.95
C SER A 94 3.78 -6.39 -1.95
N THR A 95 2.97 -6.75 -2.93
CA THR A 95 3.34 -7.58 -4.09
C THR A 95 3.37 -6.74 -5.35
N GLY A 96 4.07 -7.19 -6.40
CA GLY A 96 4.17 -6.46 -7.67
C GLY A 96 5.24 -5.36 -7.67
N GLY A 97 4.87 -4.11 -7.98
CA GLY A 97 5.79 -2.97 -8.11
C GLY A 97 6.52 -2.89 -9.46
N ALA A 98 7.50 -2.01 -9.61
CA ALA A 98 8.05 -1.69 -10.94
C ALA A 98 8.74 -2.85 -11.69
N VAL A 99 9.20 -3.89 -10.97
CA VAL A 99 9.97 -5.00 -11.55
C VAL A 99 9.42 -6.34 -11.07
N GLY A 100 9.13 -7.24 -12.02
CA GLY A 100 8.69 -8.60 -11.75
C GLY A 100 9.82 -9.60 -11.45
N PRO A 101 9.51 -10.90 -11.39
CA PRO A 101 8.23 -11.50 -11.77
C PRO A 101 7.17 -11.35 -10.67
N TYR A 102 5.98 -10.86 -11.03
CA TYR A 102 4.88 -10.71 -10.07
C TYR A 102 4.37 -12.08 -9.60
N LEU A 103 3.89 -12.17 -8.35
CA LEU A 103 3.19 -13.38 -7.91
C LEU A 103 1.92 -13.61 -8.73
N GLU A 104 1.24 -12.52 -9.04
CA GLU A 104 0.02 -12.41 -9.81
C GLU A 104 0.18 -12.94 -11.25
N GLN A 105 1.40 -12.90 -11.78
CA GLN A 105 1.75 -13.44 -13.10
C GLN A 105 2.32 -14.87 -13.00
N SER A 106 3.06 -15.16 -11.92
CA SER A 106 3.78 -16.42 -11.74
C SER A 106 2.89 -17.57 -11.25
N CYS A 107 1.77 -17.26 -10.60
CA CYS A 107 0.79 -18.23 -10.11
C CYS A 107 -0.30 -18.47 -11.16
N HIS A 108 -0.41 -19.72 -11.63
CA HIS A 108 -1.28 -20.08 -12.75
C HIS A 108 -2.74 -20.38 -12.36
N SER A 109 -3.07 -20.34 -11.07
CA SER A 109 -4.43 -20.53 -10.57
C SER A 109 -4.72 -19.62 -9.37
N ALA A 110 -6.00 -19.34 -9.13
CA ALA A 110 -6.43 -18.51 -8.01
C ALA A 110 -6.07 -19.16 -6.66
N ASN A 111 -6.10 -20.50 -6.59
CA ASN A 111 -5.74 -21.23 -5.39
C ASN A 111 -4.24 -21.14 -5.08
N ASP A 112 -3.38 -21.26 -6.10
CA ASP A 112 -1.92 -21.14 -5.91
C ASP A 112 -1.55 -19.72 -5.47
N LEU A 113 -2.14 -18.71 -6.10
CA LEU A 113 -1.93 -17.31 -5.73
C LEU A 113 -2.44 -17.00 -4.32
N MET A 114 -3.62 -17.49 -3.95
CA MET A 114 -4.15 -17.37 -2.58
C MET A 114 -3.20 -18.00 -1.56
N ASN A 115 -2.65 -19.19 -1.84
CA ASN A 115 -1.69 -19.85 -0.96
C ASN A 115 -0.36 -19.09 -0.87
N ALA A 116 0.09 -18.51 -1.98
CA ALA A 116 1.27 -17.63 -2.01
C ALA A 116 1.06 -16.41 -1.09
N TYR A 117 -0.04 -15.67 -1.24
CA TYR A 117 -0.38 -14.55 -0.35
C TYR A 117 -0.46 -14.98 1.11
N LYS A 118 -1.17 -16.07 1.39
CA LYS A 118 -1.31 -16.62 2.75
C LYS A 118 0.05 -16.94 3.36
N ARG A 119 1.00 -17.47 2.58
CA ARG A 119 2.38 -17.73 3.04
C ARG A 119 3.07 -16.43 3.43
N VAL A 120 3.02 -15.39 2.61
CA VAL A 120 3.70 -14.11 2.93
C VAL A 120 3.09 -13.44 4.16
N LEU A 121 1.76 -13.40 4.25
CA LEU A 121 1.06 -12.86 5.42
C LEU A 121 1.42 -13.64 6.68
N SER A 122 1.49 -14.98 6.59
CA SER A 122 1.84 -15.83 7.74
C SER A 122 3.27 -15.61 8.24
N VAL A 123 4.27 -15.51 7.35
CA VAL A 123 5.67 -15.35 7.79
C VAL A 123 5.95 -13.96 8.37
N THR A 124 5.27 -12.94 7.86
CA THR A 124 5.39 -11.55 8.35
C THR A 124 4.48 -11.26 9.56
N GLY A 125 3.48 -12.11 9.80
CA GLY A 125 2.40 -11.86 10.74
C GLY A 125 1.42 -10.76 10.28
N SER A 126 1.53 -10.30 9.03
CA SER A 126 0.69 -9.24 8.48
C SER A 126 -0.76 -9.70 8.33
N SER A 127 -1.65 -8.72 8.43
CA SER A 127 -3.09 -8.81 8.10
C SER A 127 -3.48 -7.79 7.04
N HIS A 128 -2.51 -7.28 6.30
CA HIS A 128 -2.65 -6.22 5.30
C HIS A 128 -1.87 -6.62 4.06
N LEU A 129 -2.55 -6.67 2.92
CA LEU A 129 -1.98 -7.03 1.63
C LEU A 129 -2.22 -5.88 0.64
N ASP A 130 -1.14 -5.35 0.10
CA ASP A 130 -1.13 -4.34 -0.94
C ASP A 130 -0.71 -4.99 -2.27
N ILE A 131 -1.52 -4.81 -3.30
CA ILE A 131 -1.24 -5.30 -4.65
C ILE A 131 -0.82 -4.10 -5.50
N ASP A 132 0.48 -3.99 -5.74
CA ASP A 132 1.08 -2.90 -6.52
C ASP A 132 1.17 -3.28 -8.01
N ILE A 133 0.28 -2.71 -8.82
CA ILE A 133 0.09 -3.07 -10.23
C ILE A 133 0.65 -1.97 -11.14
N GLU A 134 1.84 -2.24 -11.70
CA GLU A 134 2.49 -1.41 -12.73
C GLU A 134 2.59 -2.12 -14.08
N SER A 135 2.12 -3.37 -14.16
CA SER A 135 2.12 -4.20 -15.37
C SER A 135 0.87 -5.06 -15.44
N THR A 136 0.54 -5.55 -16.63
CA THR A 136 -0.66 -6.37 -16.85
C THR A 136 -0.62 -7.63 -15.99
N VAL A 137 -1.72 -7.89 -15.27
CA VAL A 137 -1.93 -9.11 -14.47
C VAL A 137 -3.20 -9.83 -14.93
N PRO A 138 -3.28 -11.17 -14.79
CA PRO A 138 -4.52 -11.94 -14.87
C PRO A 138 -5.53 -11.55 -13.77
N SER A 139 -6.18 -10.39 -13.91
CA SER A 139 -6.98 -9.75 -12.86
C SER A 139 -8.13 -10.63 -12.34
N ASP A 140 -8.74 -11.45 -13.20
CA ASP A 140 -9.80 -12.37 -12.79
C ASP A 140 -9.29 -13.45 -11.82
N VAL A 141 -8.14 -14.07 -12.13
CA VAL A 141 -7.49 -15.07 -11.27
C VAL A 141 -7.06 -14.44 -9.94
N MET A 142 -6.47 -13.25 -10.01
CA MET A 142 -6.02 -12.48 -8.85
C MET A 142 -7.18 -12.13 -7.91
N ASN A 143 -8.27 -11.58 -8.44
CA ASN A 143 -9.41 -11.16 -7.61
C ASN A 143 -10.21 -12.34 -7.06
N GLN A 144 -10.28 -13.47 -7.77
CA GLN A 144 -10.80 -14.73 -7.20
C GLN A 144 -9.96 -15.21 -6.01
N ALA A 145 -8.63 -15.10 -6.11
CA ALA A 145 -7.70 -15.45 -5.03
C ALA A 145 -7.92 -14.54 -3.81
N LEU A 146 -8.00 -13.22 -4.01
CA LEU A 146 -8.23 -12.23 -2.96
C LEU A 146 -9.57 -12.43 -2.26
N ALA A 147 -10.66 -12.62 -3.02
CA ALA A 147 -11.99 -12.89 -2.46
C ALA A 147 -12.00 -14.18 -1.64
N SER A 148 -11.32 -15.22 -2.10
CA SER A 148 -11.18 -16.49 -1.37
C SER A 148 -10.33 -16.33 -0.10
N LEU A 149 -9.27 -15.52 -0.17
CA LEU A 149 -8.40 -15.23 0.96
C LEU A 149 -9.13 -14.45 2.06
N GLN A 150 -9.91 -13.42 1.70
CA GLN A 150 -10.70 -12.64 2.67
C GLN A 150 -11.79 -13.49 3.35
N LYS A 151 -12.34 -14.50 2.68
CA LYS A 151 -13.23 -15.49 3.33
C LYS A 151 -12.50 -16.33 4.39
N GLN A 152 -11.23 -16.67 4.18
CA GLN A 152 -10.41 -17.41 5.15
C GLN A 152 -9.81 -16.52 6.24
N MET A 153 -9.62 -15.23 5.95
CA MET A 153 -9.02 -14.24 6.83
C MET A 153 -9.92 -12.99 6.88
N PRO A 154 -11.03 -13.01 7.66
CA PRO A 154 -12.01 -11.92 7.65
C PRO A 154 -11.46 -10.56 8.13
N SER A 155 -10.31 -10.55 8.81
CA SER A 155 -9.61 -9.33 9.25
C SER A 155 -8.56 -8.83 8.25
N LEU A 156 -8.42 -9.46 7.08
CA LEU A 156 -7.47 -9.08 6.04
C LEU A 156 -7.93 -7.79 5.35
N THR A 157 -7.10 -6.76 5.36
CA THR A 157 -7.29 -5.61 4.46
C THR A 157 -6.59 -5.86 3.14
N VAL A 158 -7.21 -5.39 2.06
CA VAL A 158 -6.66 -5.44 0.71
C VAL A 158 -6.59 -4.03 0.14
N SER A 159 -5.41 -3.62 -0.27
CA SER A 159 -5.19 -2.39 -1.00
C SER A 159 -4.64 -2.63 -2.40
N PHE A 160 -4.92 -1.67 -3.28
CA PHE A 160 -4.40 -1.66 -4.65
C PHE A 160 -3.58 -0.40 -4.85
N THR A 161 -2.29 -0.57 -5.05
CA THR A 161 -1.38 0.50 -5.45
C THR A 161 -1.27 0.52 -6.97
N LEU A 162 -1.56 1.66 -7.59
CA LEU A 162 -1.91 1.70 -9.01
C LEU A 162 -1.17 2.81 -9.77
N MET A 163 -0.64 2.46 -10.94
CA MET A 163 0.03 3.40 -11.84
C MET A 163 -0.91 4.54 -12.30
N VAL A 164 -0.46 5.78 -12.12
CA VAL A 164 -1.14 6.99 -12.60
C VAL A 164 -0.81 7.25 -14.06
N GLN A 165 -1.83 7.50 -14.87
CA GLN A 165 -1.67 7.89 -16.28
C GLN A 165 -1.39 9.39 -16.42
N GLY A 166 -2.08 10.21 -15.62
CA GLY A 166 -2.00 11.67 -15.68
C GLY A 166 -2.80 12.32 -14.56
N ASP A 167 -2.52 13.57 -14.26
CA ASP A 167 -3.20 14.31 -13.20
C ASP A 167 -4.64 14.72 -13.52
N ASP A 168 -4.98 14.80 -14.80
CA ASP A 168 -6.34 15.03 -15.30
C ASP A 168 -7.15 13.75 -15.52
N TYR A 169 -6.47 12.59 -15.52
CA TYR A 169 -7.08 11.28 -15.79
C TYR A 169 -7.24 10.42 -14.54
N GLY A 170 -6.20 10.32 -13.70
CA GLY A 170 -6.12 9.39 -12.58
C GLY A 170 -5.30 8.14 -12.91
N VAL A 171 -5.70 6.99 -12.39
CA VAL A 171 -5.03 5.70 -12.67
C VAL A 171 -5.28 5.25 -14.11
N THR A 172 -4.31 4.54 -14.67
CA THR A 172 -4.43 3.93 -16.01
C THR A 172 -5.61 2.95 -16.03
N ASP A 173 -6.53 3.08 -16.99
CA ASP A 173 -7.79 2.31 -16.98
C ASP A 173 -7.56 0.80 -16.97
N SER A 174 -6.70 0.29 -17.85
CA SER A 174 -6.42 -1.15 -17.99
C SER A 174 -5.69 -1.78 -16.81
N LEU A 175 -4.92 -0.99 -16.06
CA LEU A 175 -4.13 -1.45 -14.90
C LEU A 175 -4.77 -1.10 -13.56
N GLY A 176 -5.75 -0.18 -13.54
CA GLY A 176 -6.40 0.31 -12.34
C GLY A 176 -7.91 0.12 -12.38
N VAL A 177 -8.64 0.96 -13.12
CA VAL A 177 -10.11 0.99 -13.08
C VAL A 177 -10.73 -0.37 -13.46
N GLN A 178 -10.23 -1.03 -14.52
CA GLN A 178 -10.75 -2.34 -14.94
C GLN A 178 -10.42 -3.43 -13.92
N VAL A 179 -9.25 -3.36 -13.28
CA VAL A 179 -8.86 -4.27 -12.20
C VAL A 179 -9.79 -4.12 -11.00
N LEU A 180 -10.08 -2.88 -10.59
CA LEU A 180 -10.99 -2.57 -9.48
C LEU A 180 -12.44 -2.95 -9.78
N LYS A 181 -12.92 -2.76 -11.03
CA LYS A 181 -14.24 -3.26 -11.46
C LYS A 181 -14.31 -4.79 -11.38
N ASN A 182 -13.25 -5.48 -11.78
CA ASN A 182 -13.16 -6.93 -11.65
C ASN A 182 -13.13 -7.38 -10.17
N ALA A 183 -12.41 -6.64 -9.30
CA ALA A 183 -12.39 -6.88 -7.86
C ALA A 183 -13.79 -6.75 -7.24
N ALA A 184 -14.51 -5.67 -7.58
CA ALA A 184 -15.89 -5.45 -7.15
C ALA A 184 -16.84 -6.57 -7.65
N LYS A 185 -16.66 -7.03 -8.89
CA LYS A 185 -17.44 -8.16 -9.46
C LYS A 185 -17.23 -9.47 -8.70
N HIS A 186 -16.02 -9.74 -8.22
CA HIS A 186 -15.70 -10.94 -7.42
C HIS A 186 -16.00 -10.78 -5.92
N GLY A 187 -16.48 -9.61 -5.50
CA GLY A 187 -16.80 -9.33 -4.10
C GLY A 187 -15.57 -9.17 -3.21
N VAL A 188 -14.42 -8.76 -3.77
CA VAL A 188 -13.26 -8.36 -2.98
C VAL A 188 -13.62 -7.09 -2.20
N ASN A 189 -13.43 -7.10 -0.88
CA ASN A 189 -13.50 -5.89 -0.07
C ASN A 189 -12.19 -5.11 -0.27
N VAL A 190 -12.25 -4.03 -1.05
CA VAL A 190 -11.11 -3.13 -1.26
C VAL A 190 -11.11 -2.07 -0.18
N ASP A 191 -10.09 -2.07 0.66
CA ASP A 191 -9.94 -1.13 1.77
C ASP A 191 -9.32 0.19 1.30
N ILE A 192 -8.25 0.12 0.50
CA ILE A 192 -7.55 1.30 -0.03
C ILE A 192 -7.30 1.18 -1.54
N VAL A 193 -7.55 2.26 -2.28
CA VAL A 193 -7.10 2.50 -3.64
C VAL A 193 -6.03 3.58 -3.60
N ASN A 194 -4.78 3.21 -3.85
CA ASN A 194 -3.60 4.02 -3.65
C ASN A 194 -2.93 4.39 -4.99
N PRO A 195 -3.31 5.50 -5.64
CA PRO A 195 -2.58 5.99 -6.80
C PRO A 195 -1.11 6.29 -6.46
N MET A 196 -0.20 5.70 -7.24
CA MET A 196 1.20 6.10 -7.27
C MET A 196 1.33 7.38 -8.07
N THR A 197 1.29 8.50 -7.37
CA THR A 197 1.36 9.84 -7.95
C THR A 197 2.82 10.22 -8.25
N MET A 198 3.42 9.45 -9.15
CA MET A 198 4.80 9.59 -9.62
C MET A 198 4.91 9.21 -11.10
N GLU A 199 5.98 9.63 -11.76
CA GLU A 199 6.35 9.21 -13.12
C GLU A 199 5.31 9.46 -14.25
N PHE A 200 4.29 10.29 -14.00
CA PHE A 200 3.32 10.71 -15.02
C PHE A 200 3.62 12.11 -15.61
N GLY A 201 3.02 12.41 -16.77
CA GLY A 201 3.12 13.71 -17.43
C GLY A 201 2.11 14.73 -16.89
N THR A 202 2.49 16.00 -16.78
CA THR A 202 1.60 17.08 -16.36
C THR A 202 1.99 18.42 -16.98
N ASN A 203 0.98 19.26 -17.24
CA ASN A 203 1.14 20.67 -17.63
C ASN A 203 1.01 21.63 -16.43
N LYS A 204 0.77 21.13 -15.21
CA LYS A 204 0.72 21.98 -14.02
C LYS A 204 2.10 22.51 -13.67
N LYS A 205 2.13 23.75 -13.17
CA LYS A 205 3.36 24.44 -12.75
C LYS A 205 3.96 23.81 -11.49
N SER A 206 3.12 23.47 -10.52
CA SER A 206 3.51 22.82 -9.27
C SER A 206 3.37 21.31 -9.40
N TRP A 207 4.42 20.58 -9.02
CA TRP A 207 4.35 19.11 -8.95
C TRP A 207 3.47 18.64 -7.79
N GLY A 208 3.43 19.37 -6.67
CA GLY A 208 2.50 19.09 -5.57
C GLY A 208 1.03 19.20 -6.00
N ASP A 209 0.70 20.18 -6.83
CA ASP A 209 -0.66 20.34 -7.37
C ASP A 209 -1.01 19.20 -8.35
N ALA A 210 -0.04 18.70 -9.11
CA ALA A 210 -0.22 17.56 -10.01
C ALA A 210 -0.47 16.27 -9.24
N VAL A 211 0.29 16.03 -8.16
CA VAL A 211 0.08 14.91 -7.24
C VAL A 211 -1.34 14.92 -6.66
N ILE A 212 -1.77 16.05 -6.12
CA ILE A 212 -3.13 16.18 -5.54
C ILE A 212 -4.20 16.01 -6.62
N ALA A 213 -4.02 16.59 -7.80
CA ALA A 213 -4.99 16.46 -8.89
C ALA A 213 -5.11 15.03 -9.40
N ALA A 214 -4.00 14.28 -9.52
CA ALA A 214 -4.03 12.86 -9.84
C ALA A 214 -4.86 12.07 -8.83
N ALA A 215 -4.68 12.33 -7.52
CA ALA A 215 -5.49 11.69 -6.47
C ALA A 215 -6.98 12.03 -6.57
N GLU A 216 -7.33 13.29 -6.84
CA GLU A 216 -8.72 13.72 -7.07
C GLU A 216 -9.31 13.09 -8.35
N SER A 217 -8.50 12.89 -9.38
CA SER A 217 -8.91 12.20 -10.62
C SER A 217 -9.18 10.72 -10.37
N THR A 218 -8.32 10.05 -9.60
CA THR A 218 -8.56 8.67 -9.15
C THR A 218 -9.82 8.56 -8.30
N HIS A 219 -10.08 9.49 -7.38
CA HIS A 219 -11.35 9.53 -6.62
C HIS A 219 -12.58 9.57 -7.53
N ARG A 220 -12.55 10.39 -8.59
CA ARG A 220 -13.64 10.43 -9.59
C ARG A 220 -13.78 9.10 -10.33
N GLN A 221 -12.69 8.42 -10.65
CA GLN A 221 -12.74 7.09 -11.27
C GLN A 221 -13.31 6.03 -10.31
N MET A 222 -13.03 6.12 -9.00
CA MET A 222 -13.59 5.20 -8.00
C MET A 222 -15.13 5.23 -7.96
N LYS A 223 -15.77 6.37 -8.28
CA LYS A 223 -17.24 6.46 -8.44
C LYS A 223 -17.79 5.58 -9.56
N GLN A 224 -16.97 5.27 -10.57
CA GLN A 224 -17.35 4.36 -11.66
C GLN A 224 -17.27 2.88 -11.24
N VAL A 225 -16.54 2.59 -10.16
CA VAL A 225 -16.39 1.25 -9.59
C VAL A 225 -17.46 1.02 -8.51
N TRP A 226 -17.65 2.00 -7.63
CA TRP A 226 -18.60 1.95 -6.52
C TRP A 226 -19.55 3.15 -6.51
N PRO A 227 -20.48 3.25 -7.48
CA PRO A 227 -21.40 4.40 -7.60
C PRO A 227 -22.35 4.57 -6.41
N GLN A 228 -22.52 3.53 -5.60
CA GLN A 228 -23.34 3.53 -4.39
C GLN A 228 -22.67 4.16 -3.18
N LYS A 229 -21.34 4.34 -3.18
CA LYS A 229 -20.59 4.93 -2.07
C LYS A 229 -20.62 6.45 -2.16
N SER A 230 -20.77 7.10 -1.01
CA SER A 230 -20.64 8.56 -0.89
C SER A 230 -19.19 9.02 -1.11
N ASP A 231 -19.02 10.32 -1.40
CA ASP A 231 -17.69 10.92 -1.58
C ASP A 231 -16.80 10.75 -0.35
N ALA A 232 -17.38 10.83 0.86
CA ALA A 232 -16.66 10.65 2.11
C ALA A 232 -16.17 9.21 2.29
N GLU A 233 -17.00 8.21 1.93
CA GLU A 233 -16.57 6.81 1.94
C GLU A 233 -15.46 6.57 0.91
N LEU A 234 -15.57 7.12 -0.30
CA LEU A 234 -14.54 7.00 -1.33
C LEU A 234 -13.23 7.70 -0.95
N TYR A 235 -13.28 8.87 -0.30
CA TYR A 235 -12.06 9.47 0.25
C TYR A 235 -11.47 8.61 1.37
N SER A 236 -12.28 8.02 2.24
CA SER A 236 -11.78 7.12 3.28
C SER A 236 -11.14 5.83 2.72
N MET A 237 -11.41 5.49 1.46
CA MET A 237 -10.77 4.42 0.72
C MET A 237 -9.59 4.93 -0.15
N LEU A 238 -9.34 6.23 -0.22
CA LEU A 238 -8.28 6.78 -1.07
C LEU A 238 -6.94 6.77 -0.33
N GLY A 239 -5.91 6.26 -1.00
CA GLY A 239 -4.50 6.44 -0.66
C GLY A 239 -3.83 7.50 -1.53
N VAL A 240 -2.61 7.94 -1.19
CA VAL A 240 -1.73 8.66 -2.12
C VAL A 240 -0.27 8.30 -1.83
N THR A 241 0.47 7.92 -2.88
CA THR A 241 1.90 7.58 -2.77
C THR A 241 2.73 8.36 -3.80
N PRO A 242 3.36 9.49 -3.42
CA PRO A 242 4.37 10.13 -4.25
C PRO A 242 5.73 9.45 -4.11
N MET A 243 6.64 9.73 -5.04
CA MET A 243 8.06 9.42 -4.91
C MET A 243 8.77 10.64 -4.31
N LEU A 244 9.58 10.45 -3.27
CA LEU A 244 10.27 11.56 -2.60
C LEU A 244 11.36 12.19 -3.49
N GLY A 245 11.62 13.47 -3.35
CA GLY A 245 12.73 14.13 -4.05
C GLY A 245 12.64 14.01 -5.56
N LYS A 246 13.77 13.72 -6.23
CA LYS A 246 13.84 13.66 -7.69
C LYS A 246 13.24 12.35 -8.23
N ASN A 247 12.33 12.50 -9.19
CA ASN A 247 11.71 11.45 -9.99
C ASN A 247 12.51 11.17 -11.29
N PHE A 248 12.27 10.02 -11.91
CA PHE A 248 12.93 9.65 -13.18
C PHE A 248 12.48 10.54 -14.35
N ASN A 249 11.22 10.99 -14.35
CA ASN A 249 10.68 11.97 -15.30
C ASN A 249 11.21 13.41 -15.10
N GLY A 250 12.15 13.61 -14.17
CA GLY A 250 12.79 14.90 -13.90
C GLY A 250 12.00 15.84 -12.98
N LYS A 251 10.79 15.46 -12.55
CA LYS A 251 10.03 16.21 -11.54
C LYS A 251 10.68 16.04 -10.16
N ILE A 252 10.39 16.97 -9.25
CA ILE A 252 10.92 16.95 -7.89
C ILE A 252 9.77 17.13 -6.91
N PHE A 253 9.50 16.09 -6.11
CA PHE A 253 8.61 16.17 -4.96
C PHE A 253 9.37 16.72 -3.76
N THR A 254 9.14 18.00 -3.43
CA THR A 254 9.85 18.70 -2.37
C THR A 254 9.15 18.53 -1.02
N GLN A 255 9.80 18.92 0.07
CA GLN A 255 9.23 18.95 1.41
C GLN A 255 8.06 19.93 1.51
N ALA A 256 8.03 20.98 0.69
CA ALA A 256 6.87 21.87 0.58
C ALA A 256 5.66 21.13 -0.02
N HIS A 257 5.86 20.35 -1.08
CA HIS A 257 4.82 19.51 -1.66
C HIS A 257 4.33 18.44 -0.67
N ALA A 258 5.23 17.87 0.13
CA ALA A 258 4.87 16.93 1.20
C ALA A 258 3.94 17.57 2.25
N ARG A 259 4.29 18.76 2.75
CA ARG A 259 3.44 19.51 3.71
C ARG A 259 2.07 19.84 3.10
N GLN A 260 2.06 20.26 1.83
CA GLN A 260 0.83 20.52 1.09
C GLN A 260 -0.05 19.26 0.98
N LEU A 261 0.53 18.11 0.60
CA LEU A 261 -0.18 16.85 0.47
C LEU A 261 -0.76 16.38 1.81
N VAL A 262 0.01 16.43 2.90
CA VAL A 262 -0.46 16.05 4.24
C VAL A 262 -1.63 16.94 4.68
N ALA A 263 -1.56 18.26 4.44
CA ALA A 263 -2.66 19.17 4.77
C ALA A 263 -3.93 18.84 3.98
N TRP A 264 -3.81 18.61 2.67
CA TRP A 264 -4.94 18.20 1.82
C TRP A 264 -5.51 16.85 2.25
N ALA A 265 -4.66 15.86 2.55
CA ALA A 265 -5.05 14.53 2.98
C ALA A 265 -5.87 14.56 4.27
N LYS A 266 -5.46 15.39 5.25
CA LYS A 266 -6.24 15.64 6.49
C LYS A 266 -7.57 16.32 6.19
N GLN A 267 -7.56 17.35 5.35
CA GLN A 267 -8.77 18.08 4.99
C GLN A 267 -9.81 17.17 4.32
N LYS A 268 -9.37 16.31 3.39
CA LYS A 268 -10.23 15.35 2.68
C LYS A 268 -10.53 14.08 3.48
N LYS A 269 -9.82 13.86 4.59
CA LYS A 269 -9.93 12.68 5.45
C LYS A 269 -9.71 11.39 4.66
N ILE A 270 -8.63 11.37 3.87
CA ILE A 270 -8.31 10.19 3.08
C ILE A 270 -7.94 9.00 3.98
N GLY A 271 -7.97 7.79 3.44
CA GLY A 271 -7.69 6.57 4.19
C GLY A 271 -6.22 6.32 4.46
N HIS A 272 -5.36 6.68 3.51
CA HIS A 272 -3.96 6.27 3.52
C HIS A 272 -3.04 7.32 2.89
N LEU A 273 -1.82 7.42 3.42
CA LEU A 273 -0.67 8.08 2.79
C LEU A 273 0.53 7.15 2.87
N SER A 274 1.34 7.18 1.83
CA SER A 274 2.64 6.54 1.81
C SER A 274 3.61 7.40 1.00
N PHE A 275 4.81 6.89 0.74
CA PHE A 275 5.71 7.41 -0.26
C PHE A 275 6.72 6.32 -0.67
N TRP A 276 7.30 6.48 -1.86
CA TRP A 276 8.49 5.75 -2.30
C TRP A 276 9.76 6.60 -2.07
N SER A 277 10.64 6.28 -1.13
CA SER A 277 10.56 5.22 -0.11
C SER A 277 11.36 5.65 1.13
N ILE A 278 11.26 4.91 2.24
CA ILE A 278 12.02 5.23 3.46
C ILE A 278 13.53 5.16 3.24
N ASN A 279 13.99 4.25 2.36
CA ASN A 279 15.40 4.11 1.99
C ASN A 279 15.94 5.37 1.29
N ARG A 280 15.05 6.20 0.72
CA ARG A 280 15.37 7.41 -0.02
C ARG A 280 15.28 8.69 0.81
N ASP A 281 14.74 8.64 2.02
CA ASP A 281 14.46 9.83 2.85
C ASP A 281 15.73 10.34 3.58
N ARG A 282 16.73 10.68 2.77
CA ARG A 282 18.00 11.31 3.16
C ARG A 282 18.55 12.13 1.99
N GLY A 283 19.20 13.24 2.32
CA GLY A 283 19.71 14.19 1.34
C GLY A 283 20.96 13.71 0.59
N CYS A 284 21.01 13.99 -0.71
CA CYS A 284 22.17 13.71 -1.56
C CYS A 284 22.14 14.61 -2.82
N ALA A 285 21.99 15.91 -2.61
CA ALA A 285 21.84 16.89 -3.68
C ALA A 285 22.89 16.70 -4.80
N GLY A 286 22.44 16.67 -6.05
CA GLY A 286 23.29 16.51 -7.23
C GLY A 286 23.59 15.07 -7.63
N GLN A 287 23.24 14.07 -6.80
CA GLN A 287 23.33 12.66 -7.19
C GLN A 287 22.22 12.28 -8.19
N PRO A 288 22.44 11.28 -9.06
CA PRO A 288 21.39 10.68 -9.88
C PRO A 288 20.23 10.12 -9.04
N VAL A 289 19.09 9.88 -9.67
CA VAL A 289 17.95 9.20 -9.03
C VAL A 289 18.39 7.77 -8.69
N GLY A 290 18.19 7.36 -7.44
CA GLY A 290 18.57 6.03 -6.96
C GLY A 290 17.75 5.60 -5.74
N PRO A 291 17.95 4.34 -5.28
CA PRO A 291 17.14 3.74 -4.22
C PRO A 291 17.53 4.22 -2.82
N SER A 292 18.66 4.92 -2.70
CA SER A 292 19.30 5.15 -1.41
C SER A 292 19.19 6.60 -0.93
N CYS A 293 18.70 7.54 -1.73
CA CYS A 293 18.54 8.94 -1.30
C CYS A 293 17.62 9.70 -2.26
N SER A 294 17.20 10.91 -1.86
CA SER A 294 16.18 11.70 -2.56
C SER A 294 16.72 12.54 -3.72
N SER A 295 18.04 12.56 -3.92
CA SER A 295 18.75 13.38 -4.92
C SER A 295 18.58 14.90 -4.75
N ILE A 296 18.05 15.34 -3.60
CA ILE A 296 17.86 16.75 -3.25
C ILE A 296 18.53 17.06 -1.90
N ALA A 297 18.57 18.34 -1.54
CA ALA A 297 19.00 18.76 -0.21
C ALA A 297 17.85 18.56 0.78
N GLU A 298 18.12 17.88 1.88
CA GLU A 298 17.18 17.68 2.98
C GLU A 298 17.91 17.19 4.23
N GLN A 299 17.24 17.27 5.38
CA GLN A 299 17.68 16.60 6.59
C GLN A 299 17.25 15.13 6.60
N ASP A 300 17.99 14.28 7.31
CA ASP A 300 17.63 12.87 7.45
C ASP A 300 16.20 12.69 7.98
N HIS A 301 15.43 11.91 7.23
CA HIS A 301 14.04 11.58 7.48
C HIS A 301 13.10 12.79 7.59
N GLU A 302 13.36 13.86 6.84
CA GLU A 302 12.50 15.05 6.84
C GLU A 302 11.11 14.77 6.26
N PHE A 303 11.01 13.98 5.18
CA PHE A 303 9.70 13.60 4.64
C PHE A 303 8.92 12.73 5.61
N THR A 304 9.57 11.76 6.26
CA THR A 304 8.96 10.92 7.30
C THR A 304 8.36 11.79 8.40
N LYS A 305 9.09 12.77 8.93
CA LYS A 305 8.58 13.68 9.98
C LYS A 305 7.35 14.46 9.53
N ILE A 306 7.30 14.88 8.26
CA ILE A 306 6.14 15.58 7.69
C ILE A 306 4.95 14.63 7.57
N PHE A 307 5.14 13.43 7.02
CA PHE A 307 4.06 12.47 6.77
C PHE A 307 3.52 11.80 8.02
N VAL A 308 4.33 11.57 9.06
CA VAL A 308 3.84 11.14 10.39
C VAL A 308 2.81 12.12 10.95
N GLY A 309 2.87 13.40 10.54
CA GLY A 309 1.84 14.37 10.83
C GLY A 309 0.43 13.91 10.43
N PHE A 310 0.24 13.08 9.40
CA PHE A 310 -1.06 12.57 8.95
C PHE A 310 -1.74 11.61 9.94
N ASP A 311 -0.97 10.87 10.75
CA ASP A 311 -1.48 9.94 11.76
C ASP A 311 -2.13 10.64 12.96
N HIS A 312 -2.02 11.97 13.04
CA HIS A 312 -2.48 12.82 14.14
C HIS A 312 -3.65 13.73 13.75
#